data_AF-W1VHW1-F1
#
_entry.id   AF-W1VHW1-F1
#
_cell.length_a   1.000
_cell.length_b   1.000
_cell.length_c   1.000
_cell.angle_alpha   90.00
_cell.angle_beta   90.00
_cell.angle_gamma   90.00
#
_symmetry.space_group_name_H-M   'P 1'
#
loop_
_entity.id
_entity.type
_entity.pdbx_description
1 polymer ?
#
loop_
_entity_poly.entity_id
_entity_poly.type
_entity_poly.pdbx_seq_one_letter_code
_entity_poly.pdbx_strand_id
1 'polypeptide(L)'
;MRAYAVSASTCTTLDAINRSLAAHQGTQPAATTARTYRDTLASMWMIDPVPGWLPTQNELSRATTADKHQMCDPALAARLLGIGPAHLLGVGHPIVRTPIGQPRRTRMLGFLFESLVTQSVQVYADLCQADVRHLRTKGGRQEIDLIVEGPDGRVVAIEVKTAAAPRPGDTRHLLWL
;
A
#
# COMPACT_ATOMS: atom_id res chain seq x y z
N MET A 1 9.46 12.23 1.86
CA MET A 1 9.52 10.76 2.05
C MET A 1 8.76 10.22 3.26
N ARG A 2 8.96 10.72 4.50
CA ARG A 2 8.22 10.21 5.69
C ARG A 2 6.69 10.14 5.52
N ALA A 3 6.08 11.18 4.96
CA ALA A 3 4.64 11.20 4.72
C ALA A 3 4.18 10.07 3.77
N TYR A 4 5.01 9.74 2.77
CA TYR A 4 4.77 8.64 1.85
C TYR A 4 4.97 7.29 2.56
N ALA A 5 6.02 7.15 3.37
CA ALA A 5 6.30 5.92 4.12
C ALA A 5 5.16 5.48 5.07
N VAL A 6 4.44 6.41 5.70
CA VAL A 6 3.23 6.08 6.51
C VAL A 6 2.06 5.58 5.67
N SER A 7 2.07 5.89 4.38
CA SER A 7 1.03 5.49 3.43
C SER A 7 1.36 4.20 2.69
N ALA A 8 2.48 3.55 3.01
CA ALA A 8 2.83 2.25 2.43
C ALA A 8 1.69 1.23 2.64
N SER A 9 1.41 0.45 1.60
CA SER A 9 0.31 -0.52 1.53
C SER A 9 -1.08 0.09 1.74
N THR A 10 -1.28 1.36 1.39
CA THR A 10 -2.61 2.00 1.47
C THR A 10 -2.97 2.72 0.17
N CYS A 11 -4.27 2.91 -0.06
CA CYS A 11 -4.78 3.73 -1.16
C CYS A 11 -5.07 5.18 -0.71
N THR A 12 -4.28 5.71 0.24
CA THR A 12 -4.47 7.07 0.75
C THR A 12 -4.31 8.09 -0.37
N THR A 13 -5.19 9.08 -0.50
CA THR A 13 -5.09 10.02 -1.62
C THR A 13 -3.80 10.85 -1.56
N LEU A 14 -3.25 11.21 -2.73
CA LEU A 14 -2.07 12.07 -2.80
C LEU A 14 -2.30 13.40 -2.06
N ASP A 15 -3.52 13.94 -2.10
CA ASP A 15 -3.89 15.15 -1.34
C ASP A 15 -3.84 14.95 0.17
N ALA A 16 -4.20 13.76 0.69
CA ALA A 16 -4.06 13.45 2.10
C ALA A 16 -2.58 13.33 2.51
N ILE A 17 -1.75 12.70 1.66
CA ILE A 17 -0.30 12.67 1.85
C ILE A 17 0.26 14.10 1.84
N ASN A 18 -0.15 14.92 0.87
CA ASN A 18 0.32 16.30 0.71
C ASN A 18 -0.09 17.20 1.89
N ARG A 19 -1.33 17.08 2.38
CA ARG A 19 -1.80 17.80 3.59
C ARG A 19 -0.94 17.49 4.82
N SER A 20 -0.44 16.25 4.96
CA SER A 20 0.43 15.91 6.09
C SER A 20 1.83 16.54 6.03
N LEU A 21 2.28 16.95 4.84
CA LEU A 21 3.53 17.71 4.69
C LEU A 21 3.38 19.13 5.25
N ALA A 22 2.21 19.75 5.06
CA ALA A 22 1.93 21.10 5.56
C ALA A 22 2.07 21.21 7.08
N ALA A 23 1.71 20.16 7.82
CA ALA A 23 1.87 20.10 9.27
C ALA A 23 3.34 20.16 9.74
N HIS A 24 4.30 19.89 8.85
CA HIS A 24 5.73 19.94 9.15
C HIS A 24 6.44 21.14 8.54
N GLN A 25 5.98 21.62 7.37
CA GLN A 25 6.63 22.68 6.58
C GLN A 25 5.90 24.03 6.61
N GLY A 26 4.75 24.12 7.28
CA GLY A 26 3.98 25.36 7.44
C GLY A 26 3.16 25.76 6.21
N THR A 27 3.50 25.26 5.02
CA THR A 27 2.73 25.51 3.79
C THR A 27 2.52 24.20 3.03
N GLN A 28 1.31 23.97 2.53
CA GLN A 28 1.03 22.81 1.69
C GLN A 28 1.57 23.05 0.27
N PRO A 29 2.39 22.15 -0.29
CA PRO A 29 2.76 22.20 -1.70
C PRO A 29 1.53 22.20 -2.61
N ALA A 30 1.62 22.87 -3.77
CA ALA A 30 0.60 22.76 -4.80
C ALA A 30 0.44 21.29 -5.25
N ALA A 31 -0.77 20.90 -5.64
CA ALA A 31 -1.06 19.52 -6.06
C ALA A 31 -0.21 19.07 -7.25
N THR A 32 0.09 20.00 -8.17
CA THR A 32 1.01 19.77 -9.30
C THR A 32 2.42 19.45 -8.81
N THR A 33 2.94 20.22 -7.86
CA THR A 33 4.25 19.98 -7.24
C THR A 33 4.32 18.64 -6.53
N ALA A 34 3.28 18.26 -5.78
CA ALA A 34 3.23 16.96 -5.11
C ALA A 34 3.23 15.80 -6.12
N ARG A 35 2.55 15.96 -7.26
CA ARG A 35 2.55 14.99 -8.35
C ARG A 35 3.94 14.86 -8.99
N THR A 36 4.59 15.98 -9.31
CA THR A 36 5.96 15.97 -9.84
C THR A 36 6.92 15.24 -8.90
N TYR A 37 6.87 15.51 -7.59
CA TYR A 37 7.73 14.78 -6.65
C TYR A 37 7.46 13.28 -6.63
N ARG A 38 6.19 12.87 -6.65
CA ARG A 38 5.83 11.45 -6.72
C ARG A 38 6.37 10.82 -8.01
N ASP A 39 6.18 11.46 -9.16
CA ASP A 39 6.60 10.93 -10.44
C ASP A 39 8.13 10.83 -10.54
N THR A 40 8.87 11.81 -9.99
CA THR A 40 10.33 11.75 -9.84
C THR A 40 10.76 10.59 -8.93
N LEU A 41 10.06 10.33 -7.82
CA LEU A 41 10.37 9.20 -6.94
C LEU A 41 10.11 7.87 -7.64
N ALA A 42 9.06 7.76 -8.45
CA ALA A 42 8.77 6.57 -9.23
C ALA A 42 9.83 6.33 -10.31
N SER A 43 10.26 7.38 -11.02
CA SER A 43 11.31 7.25 -12.04
C SER A 43 12.69 6.90 -11.47
N MET A 44 12.92 7.19 -10.19
CA MET A 44 14.11 6.77 -9.44
C MET A 44 13.95 5.39 -8.78
N TRP A 45 12.85 4.68 -9.02
CA TRP A 45 12.51 3.42 -8.35
C TRP A 45 12.54 3.52 -6.81
N MET A 46 12.20 4.68 -6.24
CA MET A 46 12.04 4.83 -4.80
C MET A 46 10.65 4.39 -4.31
N ILE A 47 9.68 4.40 -5.22
CA ILE A 47 8.31 3.96 -5.01
C ILE A 47 7.88 3.10 -6.19
N ASP A 48 7.00 2.14 -5.94
CA ASP A 48 6.53 1.19 -6.95
C ASP A 48 5.03 0.91 -6.77
N PRO A 49 4.17 1.88 -7.12
CA PRO A 49 2.73 1.81 -6.82
C PRO A 49 2.07 0.61 -7.50
N VAL A 50 1.16 -0.06 -6.77
CA VAL A 50 0.32 -1.11 -7.35
C VAL A 50 -0.97 -0.48 -7.89
N PRO A 51 -1.25 -0.57 -9.19
CA PRO A 51 -2.46 0.02 -9.77
C PRO A 51 -3.73 -0.72 -9.34
N GLY A 52 -4.86 -0.01 -9.34
CA GLY A 52 -6.17 -0.62 -9.11
C GLY A 52 -6.56 -1.58 -10.23
N TRP A 53 -7.12 -2.73 -9.88
CA TRP A 53 -7.65 -3.72 -10.80
C TRP A 53 -9.03 -3.30 -11.29
N LEU A 54 -9.17 -3.24 -12.61
CA LEU A 54 -10.40 -2.90 -13.31
C LEU A 54 -10.70 -4.03 -14.30
N PRO A 55 -11.62 -4.96 -13.99
CA PRO A 55 -12.03 -5.94 -14.97
C PRO A 55 -12.67 -5.21 -16.16
N THR A 56 -12.31 -5.64 -17.37
CA THR A 56 -12.83 -5.11 -18.64
C THR A 56 -14.34 -5.29 -18.80
N GLN A 57 -14.96 -6.12 -17.95
CA GLN A 57 -16.41 -6.29 -17.88
C GLN A 57 -16.96 -5.51 -16.68
N ASN A 58 -17.94 -4.63 -16.96
CA ASN A 58 -18.56 -3.61 -16.09
C ASN A 58 -19.10 -4.05 -14.71
N GLU A 59 -18.78 -5.24 -14.20
CA GLU A 59 -19.30 -5.81 -12.96
C GLU A 59 -18.77 -5.08 -11.70
N LEU A 60 -17.61 -4.42 -11.80
CA LEU A 60 -17.01 -3.64 -10.70
C LEU A 60 -16.96 -2.13 -10.98
N SER A 61 -18.05 -1.55 -11.50
CA SER A 61 -18.20 -0.10 -11.76
C SER A 61 -17.91 0.86 -10.59
N ARG A 62 -17.67 0.33 -9.38
CA ARG A 62 -17.33 1.07 -8.16
C ARG A 62 -15.92 0.76 -7.63
N ALA A 63 -15.07 0.09 -8.40
CA ALA A 63 -13.67 -0.10 -8.05
C ALA A 63 -12.96 1.27 -7.95
N THR A 64 -12.13 1.44 -6.92
CA THR A 64 -11.29 2.62 -6.78
C THR A 64 -10.03 2.41 -7.62
N THR A 65 -9.76 3.34 -8.51
CA THR A 65 -8.57 3.34 -9.39
C THR A 65 -7.35 3.97 -8.73
N ALA A 66 -7.44 4.33 -7.45
CA ALA A 66 -6.32 4.90 -6.73
C ALA A 66 -5.27 3.82 -6.49
N ASP A 67 -4.03 4.11 -6.87
CA ASP A 67 -2.92 3.20 -6.64
C ASP A 67 -2.74 2.93 -5.14
N LYS A 68 -2.40 1.68 -4.81
CA LYS A 68 -1.90 1.31 -3.50
C LYS A 68 -0.42 1.70 -3.46
N HIS A 69 -0.05 2.58 -2.53
CA HIS A 69 1.31 3.09 -2.44
C HIS A 69 2.27 2.02 -1.95
N GLN A 70 3.40 1.84 -2.63
CA GLN A 70 4.49 1.02 -2.14
C GLN A 70 5.79 1.80 -2.21
N MET A 71 6.65 1.55 -1.24
CA MET A 71 8.05 1.96 -1.31
C MET A 71 8.86 0.80 -1.89
N CYS A 72 10.01 1.12 -2.49
CA CYS A 72 10.89 0.11 -3.05
C CYS A 72 11.41 -0.92 -2.03
N ASP A 73 11.41 -0.57 -0.74
CA ASP A 73 11.79 -1.47 0.35
C ASP A 73 10.97 -1.14 1.63
N PRO A 74 10.25 -2.11 2.21
CA PRO A 74 9.56 -1.92 3.50
C PRO A 74 10.52 -1.56 4.65
N ALA A 75 11.79 -1.99 4.61
CA ALA A 75 12.79 -1.62 5.60
C ALA A 75 13.15 -0.13 5.51
N LEU A 76 13.21 0.44 4.28
CA LEU A 76 13.38 1.88 4.10
C LEU A 76 12.20 2.66 4.68
N ALA A 77 10.98 2.19 4.45
CA ALA A 77 9.78 2.78 5.07
C ALA A 77 9.89 2.74 6.60
N ALA A 78 10.24 1.59 7.18
CA ALA A 78 10.43 1.45 8.63
C ALA A 78 11.50 2.42 9.17
N ARG A 79 12.64 2.57 8.49
CA ARG A 79 13.71 3.50 8.92
C ARG A 79 13.31 4.95 8.82
N LEU A 80 12.62 5.37 7.77
CA LEU A 80 12.10 6.73 7.66
C LEU A 80 11.14 7.08 8.81
N LEU A 81 10.39 6.09 9.28
CA LEU A 81 9.45 6.21 10.39
C LEU A 81 10.08 6.02 11.77
N GLY A 82 11.37 5.69 11.85
CA GLY A 82 12.05 5.41 13.12
C GLY A 82 11.57 4.12 13.79
N ILE A 83 11.02 3.18 13.02
CA ILE A 83 10.46 1.92 13.51
C ILE A 83 11.56 0.86 13.50
N GLY A 84 11.93 0.41 14.69
CA GLY A 84 12.86 -0.72 14.89
C GLY A 84 12.13 -2.04 15.22
N PRO A 85 12.87 -3.15 15.37
CA PRO A 85 12.29 -4.47 15.66
C PRO A 85 11.39 -4.50 16.91
N ALA A 86 11.79 -3.82 17.99
CA ALA A 86 10.98 -3.71 19.21
C ALA A 86 9.59 -3.07 18.95
N HIS A 87 9.53 -2.08 18.05
CA HIS A 87 8.26 -1.44 17.64
C HIS A 87 7.35 -2.41 16.90
N LEU A 88 7.92 -3.26 16.04
CA LEU A 88 7.17 -4.24 15.25
C LEU A 88 6.67 -5.41 16.11
N LEU A 89 7.51 -5.88 17.03
CA LEU A 89 7.21 -7.02 17.91
C LEU A 89 6.41 -6.61 19.16
N GLY A 90 6.17 -5.32 19.37
CA GLY A 90 5.44 -4.81 20.54
C GLY A 90 6.19 -4.98 21.87
N VAL A 91 7.52 -5.15 21.81
CA VAL A 91 8.36 -5.38 22.99
C VAL A 91 8.76 -4.03 23.60
N GLY A 92 8.59 -3.88 24.91
CA GLY A 92 9.14 -2.75 25.68
C GLY A 92 8.36 -1.42 25.60
N HIS A 93 7.04 -1.46 25.34
CA HIS A 93 6.18 -0.26 25.22
C HIS A 93 6.71 0.83 24.28
N PRO A 94 7.01 0.49 23.02
CA PRO A 94 7.65 1.40 22.09
C PRO A 94 6.74 2.58 21.73
N ILE A 95 7.27 3.81 21.82
CA ILE A 95 6.55 5.03 21.43
C ILE A 95 6.63 5.20 19.91
N VAL A 96 5.55 4.86 19.21
CA VAL A 96 5.44 5.11 17.76
C VAL A 96 5.15 6.60 17.53
N ARG A 97 6.08 7.30 16.89
CA ARG A 97 5.88 8.69 16.46
C ARG A 97 5.20 8.71 15.09
N THR A 98 3.88 8.92 15.07
CA THR A 98 3.18 9.23 13.82
C THR A 98 3.43 10.69 13.45
N PRO A 99 3.78 11.01 12.19
CA PRO A 99 3.87 12.40 11.71
C PRO A 99 2.56 13.17 11.98
N ILE A 100 2.70 14.47 12.31
CA ILE A 100 1.55 15.35 12.57
C ILE A 100 0.66 15.41 11.32
N GLY A 101 -0.66 15.35 11.51
CA GLY A 101 -1.63 15.41 10.41
C GLY A 101 -1.89 14.09 9.69
N GLN A 102 -1.34 12.97 10.16
CA GLN A 102 -1.65 11.63 9.66
C GLN A 102 -2.42 10.79 10.69
N PRO A 103 -3.28 9.85 10.26
CA PRO A 103 -3.95 8.93 11.16
C PRO A 103 -2.92 8.17 12.00
N ARG A 104 -3.13 8.12 13.32
CA ARG A 104 -2.32 7.30 14.22
C ARG A 104 -2.42 5.83 13.80
N ARG A 105 -1.34 5.29 13.25
CA ARG A 105 -1.21 3.85 12.98
C ARG A 105 -0.54 3.20 14.18
N THR A 106 -1.34 2.64 15.07
CA THR A 106 -0.88 1.99 16.32
C THR A 106 -0.06 0.73 16.06
N ARG A 107 -0.17 0.13 14.86
CA ARG A 107 0.65 -1.01 14.42
C ARG A 107 0.99 -0.87 12.93
N MET A 108 2.28 -0.76 12.63
CA MET A 108 2.80 -0.72 11.25
C MET A 108 3.16 -2.10 10.70
N LEU A 109 3.21 -3.13 11.56
CA LEU A 109 3.60 -4.49 11.16
C LEU A 109 2.75 -5.03 10.00
N GLY A 110 1.42 -4.86 10.05
CA GLY A 110 0.52 -5.30 8.98
C GLY A 110 0.87 -4.67 7.63
N PHE A 111 0.94 -3.35 7.58
CA PHE A 111 1.24 -2.60 6.35
C PHE A 111 2.64 -2.91 5.80
N LEU A 112 3.65 -3.00 6.67
CA LEU A 112 5.02 -3.32 6.26
C LEU A 112 5.16 -4.78 5.80
N PHE A 113 4.43 -5.70 6.42
CA PHE A 113 4.38 -7.09 5.98
C PHE A 113 3.68 -7.24 4.64
N GLU A 114 2.55 -6.57 4.44
CA GLU A 114 1.89 -6.47 3.13
C GLU A 114 2.80 -5.86 2.06
N SER A 115 3.58 -4.83 2.42
CA SER A 115 4.55 -4.20 1.51
C SER A 115 5.67 -5.17 1.12
N LEU A 116 6.18 -5.96 2.07
CA LEU A 116 7.17 -7.02 1.80
C LEU A 116 6.62 -8.11 0.88
N VAL A 117 5.39 -8.57 1.12
CA VAL A 117 4.73 -9.56 0.26
C VAL A 117 4.51 -8.98 -1.13
N THR A 118 4.05 -7.73 -1.22
CA THR A 118 3.83 -7.03 -2.50
C THR A 118 5.12 -6.97 -3.32
N GLN A 119 6.22 -6.49 -2.72
CA GLN A 119 7.53 -6.44 -3.35
C GLN A 119 7.96 -7.82 -3.86
N SER A 120 7.79 -8.87 -3.04
CA SER A 120 8.14 -10.24 -3.43
C SER A 120 7.30 -10.74 -4.61
N VAL A 121 5.99 -10.51 -4.57
CA VAL A 121 5.06 -10.92 -5.63
C VAL A 121 5.35 -10.19 -6.93
N GLN A 122 5.66 -8.90 -6.90
CA GLN A 122 6.02 -8.13 -8.11
C GLN A 122 7.26 -8.72 -8.81
N VAL A 123 8.27 -9.13 -8.05
CA VAL A 123 9.46 -9.79 -8.60
C VAL A 123 9.09 -11.11 -9.30
N TYR A 124 8.25 -11.94 -8.68
CA TYR A 124 7.83 -13.22 -9.28
C TYR A 124 6.87 -13.03 -10.46
N ALA A 125 6.00 -12.03 -10.40
CA ALA A 125 5.04 -11.72 -11.46
C ALA A 125 5.76 -11.24 -12.73
N ASP A 126 6.79 -10.40 -12.59
CA ASP A 126 7.61 -9.93 -13.71
C ASP A 126 8.26 -11.09 -14.47
N LEU A 127 8.80 -12.10 -13.76
CA LEU A 127 9.35 -13.32 -14.36
C LEU A 127 8.31 -14.13 -15.16
N CYS A 128 7.04 -13.99 -14.82
CA CYS A 128 5.91 -14.67 -15.46
C CYS A 128 5.20 -13.80 -16.51
N GLN A 129 5.70 -12.59 -16.79
CA GLN A 129 5.03 -11.58 -17.64
C GLN A 129 3.61 -11.25 -17.14
N ALA A 130 3.41 -11.28 -15.82
CA ALA A 130 2.15 -11.03 -15.17
C ALA A 130 2.12 -9.64 -14.52
N ASP A 131 0.95 -9.02 -14.51
CA ASP A 131 0.70 -7.74 -13.88
C ASP A 131 0.25 -7.92 -12.43
N VAL A 132 0.77 -7.11 -11.51
CA VAL A 132 0.27 -7.02 -10.14
C VAL A 132 -0.65 -5.80 -10.02
N ARG A 133 -1.83 -6.03 -9.45
CA ARG A 133 -2.88 -5.04 -9.21
C ARG A 133 -3.47 -5.23 -7.81
N HIS A 134 -4.34 -4.32 -7.35
CA HIS A 134 -5.13 -4.50 -6.12
C HIS A 134 -6.60 -4.23 -6.40
N LEU A 135 -7.52 -4.82 -5.63
CA LEU A 135 -8.94 -4.47 -5.75
C LEU A 135 -9.41 -3.79 -4.47
N ARG A 136 -10.03 -2.63 -4.62
CA ARG A 136 -10.78 -1.99 -3.55
C ARG A 136 -12.02 -1.33 -4.12
N THR A 137 -13.18 -1.48 -3.48
CA THR A 137 -14.42 -0.81 -3.91
C THR A 137 -14.75 0.40 -3.06
N LYS A 138 -15.50 1.33 -3.66
CA LYS A 138 -16.03 2.52 -2.97
C LYS A 138 -16.81 2.10 -1.73
N GLY A 139 -16.44 2.69 -0.58
CA GLY A 139 -17.02 2.36 0.72
C GLY A 139 -16.40 1.13 1.42
N GLY A 140 -15.34 0.53 0.86
CA GLY A 140 -14.60 -0.56 1.49
C GLY A 140 -15.39 -1.86 1.60
N ARG A 141 -16.43 -2.04 0.78
CA ARG A 141 -17.23 -3.28 0.78
C ARG A 141 -16.39 -4.46 0.32
N GLN A 142 -15.42 -4.22 -0.54
CA GLN A 142 -14.56 -5.23 -1.12
C GLN A 142 -13.12 -4.76 -1.15
N GLU A 143 -12.21 -5.64 -0.73
CA GLU A 143 -10.78 -5.41 -0.67
C GLU A 143 -10.07 -6.76 -0.93
N ILE A 144 -9.20 -6.79 -1.93
CA ILE A 144 -8.27 -7.89 -2.19
C ILE A 144 -6.89 -7.24 -2.26
N ASP A 145 -5.96 -7.73 -1.44
CA ASP A 145 -4.68 -7.07 -1.26
C ASP A 145 -3.86 -7.03 -2.55
N LEU A 146 -3.78 -8.16 -3.25
CA LEU A 146 -3.09 -8.30 -4.54
C LEU A 146 -3.88 -9.21 -5.49
N ILE A 147 -3.88 -8.85 -6.77
CA ILE A 147 -4.35 -9.65 -7.89
C ILE A 147 -3.19 -9.74 -8.86
N VAL A 148 -2.75 -10.97 -9.15
CA VAL A 148 -1.75 -11.26 -10.19
C VAL A 148 -2.49 -11.71 -11.43
N GLU A 149 -2.38 -10.95 -12.52
CA GLU A 149 -3.06 -11.21 -13.79
C GLU A 149 -2.02 -11.65 -14.84
N GLY A 150 -2.15 -12.88 -15.31
CA GLY A 150 -1.28 -13.43 -16.36
C GLY A 150 -1.63 -12.89 -17.75
N PRO A 151 -0.76 -13.13 -18.74
CA PRO A 151 -0.98 -12.66 -20.12
C PRO A 151 -2.19 -13.32 -20.80
N ASP A 152 -2.69 -14.44 -20.27
CA ASP A 152 -3.90 -15.13 -20.72
C ASP A 152 -5.18 -14.64 -20.02
N GLY A 153 -5.08 -13.59 -19.19
CA GLY A 153 -6.19 -13.00 -18.44
C GLY A 153 -6.63 -13.80 -17.21
N ARG A 154 -5.94 -14.90 -16.87
CA ARG A 154 -6.22 -15.62 -15.62
C ARG A 154 -5.64 -14.87 -14.44
N VAL A 155 -6.35 -14.92 -13.32
CA VAL A 155 -5.97 -14.21 -12.10
C VAL A 155 -5.69 -15.14 -10.94
N VAL A 156 -4.74 -14.74 -10.10
CA VAL A 156 -4.51 -15.29 -8.76
C VAL A 156 -4.71 -14.17 -7.74
N ALA A 157 -5.67 -14.36 -6.84
CA ALA A 157 -5.98 -13.41 -5.78
C ALA A 157 -5.24 -13.79 -4.49
N ILE A 158 -4.64 -12.80 -3.85
CA ILE A 158 -3.81 -12.98 -2.66
C ILE A 158 -4.30 -12.02 -1.58
N GLU A 159 -4.59 -12.57 -0.40
CA GLU A 159 -4.87 -11.83 0.83
C GLU A 159 -3.67 -11.96 1.77
N VAL A 160 -3.20 -10.85 2.33
CA VAL A 160 -2.05 -10.86 3.24
C VAL A 160 -2.51 -10.77 4.70
N LYS A 161 -2.01 -11.69 5.54
CA LYS A 161 -2.32 -11.72 6.97
C LYS A 161 -1.04 -11.90 7.78
N THR A 162 -0.89 -11.10 8.83
CA THR A 162 0.15 -11.29 9.85
C THR A 162 -0.23 -12.33 10.91
N ALA A 163 -1.48 -12.80 10.91
CA ALA A 163 -1.95 -13.84 11.82
C ALA A 163 -1.37 -15.19 11.41
N ALA A 164 -0.79 -15.92 12.36
CA ALA A 164 -0.17 -17.22 12.09
C ALA A 164 -1.17 -18.29 11.60
N ALA A 165 -2.44 -18.17 11.99
CA ALA A 165 -3.52 -19.06 11.57
C ALA A 165 -4.70 -18.23 11.03
N PRO A 166 -4.76 -17.98 9.72
CA PRO A 166 -5.91 -17.36 9.08
C PRO A 166 -7.18 -18.21 9.27
N ARG A 167 -8.31 -17.56 9.48
CA ARG A 167 -9.63 -18.18 9.62
C ARG A 167 -10.42 -18.01 8.31
N PRO A 168 -11.46 -18.82 8.06
CA PRO A 168 -12.28 -18.69 6.84
C PRO A 168 -12.84 -17.29 6.58
N GLY A 169 -13.18 -16.55 7.64
CA GLY A 169 -13.67 -15.16 7.49
C GLY A 169 -12.60 -14.16 7.03
N ASP A 170 -11.32 -14.48 7.21
CA ASP A 170 -10.19 -13.61 6.86
C ASP A 170 -9.93 -13.59 5.34
N THR A 171 -10.42 -14.59 4.60
CA THR A 171 -10.26 -14.73 3.13
C THR A 171 -11.57 -14.58 2.36
N ARG A 172 -12.67 -14.18 3.03
CA ARG A 172 -14.02 -14.07 2.43
C ARG A 172 -14.06 -13.22 1.16
N HIS A 173 -13.15 -12.25 1.04
CA HIS A 173 -13.09 -11.33 -0.09
C HIS A 173 -12.51 -11.97 -1.35
N LEU A 174 -11.74 -13.06 -1.20
CA LEU A 174 -11.19 -13.84 -2.32
C LEU A 174 -12.25 -14.67 -3.04
N LEU A 175 -13.39 -14.97 -2.39
CA LEU A 175 -14.48 -15.80 -2.93
C LEU A 175 -15.33 -15.07 -3.99
N TRP A 176 -14.94 -13.87 -4.40
CA TRP A 176 -15.70 -13.04 -5.33
C TRP A 176 -15.11 -12.98 -6.74
N LEU A 177 -13.94 -13.57 -6.94
CA LEU A 177 -13.32 -13.82 -8.24
C LEU A 177 -13.63 -15.27 -8.66
#